data_AF-A0A7Y2UUS2-F1
#
_entry.id   AF-A0A7Y2UUS2-F1
#
_cell.length_a   1.000
_cell.length_b   1.000
_cell.length_c   1.000
_cell.angle_alpha   90.00
_cell.angle_beta   90.00
_cell.angle_gamma   90.00
#
_symmetry.space_group_name_H-M   'P 1'
#
loop_
_entity.id
_entity.type
_entity.pdbx_description
1 polymer ?
#
loop_
_entity_poly.entity_id
_entity_poly.type
_entity_poly.pdbx_seq_one_letter_code
_entity_poly.pdbx_strand_id
1 'polypeptide(L)' 'AILSGILNEQADEVIEVYARSGIKLVQRDSIVDWTTLTLQKIT' A
#
# COMPACT_ATOMS: atom_id res chain seq x y z
N ALA A 1 9.43 1.57 -0.47
CA ALA A 1 8.78 1.72 -1.79
C ALA A 1 7.54 2.58 -1.61
N ILE A 2 7.16 3.35 -2.64
CA ILE A 2 5.92 4.14 -2.63
C ILE A 2 5.11 3.66 -3.85
N LEU A 3 3.87 3.25 -3.61
CA LEU A 3 2.90 2.97 -4.66
C LEU A 3 1.83 4.04 -4.62
N SER A 4 1.62 4.74 -5.73
CA SER A 4 0.59 5.77 -5.85
C SER A 4 -0.33 5.44 -7.02
N GLY A 5 -1.55 5.98 -7.02
CA GLY A 5 -2.54 5.73 -8.07
C GLY A 5 -3.26 4.39 -7.93
N ILE A 6 -3.41 3.87 -6.70
CA ILE A 6 -4.22 2.68 -6.42
C ILE A 6 -5.65 3.13 -6.13
N LEU A 7 -6.67 2.45 -6.64
CA LEU A 7 -8.05 2.75 -6.22
C LEU A 7 -8.25 2.37 -4.74
N ASN A 8 -9.05 3.15 -4.01
CA ASN A 8 -9.28 2.91 -2.57
C ASN A 8 -9.72 1.47 -2.26
N GLU A 9 -10.56 0.89 -3.12
CA GLU A 9 -11.05 -0.49 -3.00
C GLU A 9 -9.96 -1.56 -3.24
N GLN A 10 -8.93 -1.23 -4.01
CA GLN A 10 -7.81 -2.13 -4.33
C GLN A 10 -6.68 -2.02 -3.31
N ALA A 11 -6.65 -0.97 -2.49
CA ALA A 11 -5.55 -0.69 -1.57
C ALA A 11 -5.30 -1.86 -0.60
N ASP A 12 -6.36 -2.43 -0.03
CA ASP A 12 -6.23 -3.48 0.98
C ASP A 12 -5.69 -4.80 0.38
N GLU A 13 -6.11 -5.16 -0.84
CA GLU A 13 -5.57 -6.32 -1.57
C GLU A 13 -4.08 -6.15 -1.87
N VAL A 14 -3.68 -4.95 -2.33
CA VAL A 14 -2.27 -4.65 -2.62
C VAL A 14 -1.44 -4.76 -1.34
N ILE A 15 -1.91 -4.19 -0.23
CA ILE A 15 -1.23 -4.29 1.06
C ILE A 15 -1.01 -5.75 1.46
N GLU A 16 -2.02 -6.60 1.29
CA GLU A 16 -1.94 -8.02 1.67
C GLU A 16 -0.88 -8.78 0.87
N VAL A 17 -0.80 -8.55 -0.44
CA VAL A 17 0.22 -9.17 -1.32
C VAL A 17 1.63 -8.77 -0.88
N TYR A 18 1.84 -7.49 -0.57
CA TYR A 18 3.13 -7.01 -0.10
C TYR A 18 3.45 -7.51 1.31
N ALA A 19 2.47 -7.60 2.20
CA ALA A 19 2.63 -8.14 3.54
C ALA A 19 3.10 -9.60 3.51
N ARG A 20 2.53 -10.43 2.63
CA ARG A 20 2.98 -11.82 2.39
C ARG A 20 4.41 -11.90 1.88
N SER A 21 4.90 -10.85 1.22
CA SER A 21 6.28 -10.74 0.72
C SER A 21 7.27 -10.17 1.76
N GLY A 22 6.85 -10.02 3.02
CA GLY A 22 7.67 -9.44 4.09
C GLY A 22 7.82 -7.92 4.01
N ILE A 23 6.92 -7.26 3.28
CA ILE A 23 6.89 -5.81 3.11
C ILE A 23 5.67 -5.26 3.84
N LYS A 24 5.90 -4.49 4.92
CA LYS A 24 4.82 -3.89 5.70
C LYS A 24 4.38 -2.56 5.12
N LEU A 25 3.11 -2.24 5.35
CA LEU A 25 2.59 -0.89 5.21
C LEU A 25 3.15 0.01 6.32
N VAL A 26 3.66 1.17 5.93
CA VAL A 26 4.12 2.23 6.85
C VAL A 26 3.11 3.37 6.88
N GLN A 27 2.62 3.79 5.72
CA GLN A 27 1.69 4.91 5.60
C GLN A 27 0.73 4.67 4.45
N ARG A 28 -0.52 5.10 4.64
CA ARG A 28 -1.57 5.12 3.62
C ARG A 28 -2.15 6.53 3.57
N ASP A 29 -2.19 7.11 2.39
CA ASP A 29 -2.82 8.39 2.11
C ASP A 29 -3.89 8.19 1.05
N SER A 30 -5.14 8.55 1.35
CA SER A 30 -6.25 8.44 0.41
C SER A 30 -6.77 9.83 0.06
N ILE A 31 -6.83 10.14 -1.23
CA ILE A 31 -7.28 11.41 -1.80
C ILE A 31 -8.35 11.09 -2.85
N VAL A 32 -9.60 11.46 -2.54
CA VAL A 32 -10.78 11.11 -3.35
C VAL A 32 -10.83 9.59 -3.54
N ASP A 33 -10.78 9.09 -4.77
CA ASP A 33 -10.84 7.66 -5.10
C ASP A 33 -9.48 6.95 -5.09
N TRP A 34 -8.40 7.71 -4.90
CA TRP A 34 -7.04 7.21 -5.07
C TRP A 34 -6.31 7.11 -3.75
N THR A 35 -5.47 6.09 -3.63
CA THR A 35 -4.65 5.79 -2.47
C THR A 35 -3.17 5.72 -2.87
N THR A 36 -2.34 6.29 -2.01
CA THR A 36 -0.89 6.16 -2.01
C THR A 36 -0.47 5.35 -0.79
N LEU A 37 0.34 4.33 -1.00
CA LEU A 37 0.88 3.43 0.02
C LEU A 37 2.40 3.61 0.11
N THR A 38 2.89 3.89 1.30
CA THR A 38 4.32 3.82 1.63
C THR A 38 4.59 2.48 2.29
N LEU A 39 5.45 1.69 1.67
CA LEU A 39 5.80 0.34 2.09
C LEU A 39 7.27 0.24 2.50
N GLN A 40 7.56 -0.57 3.52
CA GLN A 40 8.91 -0.85 3.98
C GLN A 40 9.14 -2.36 4.08
N LYS A 41 10.24 -2.83 3.48
CA LYS A 41 10.68 -4.21 3.65
C LYS A 41 11.19 -4.40 5.08
N ILE A 42 10.65 -5.38 5.78
CA ILE A 42 11.19 -5.80 7.07
C ILE A 42 12.43 -6.64 6.75
N THR A 43 13.60 -6.13 7.12
CA THR A 43 14.89 -6.85 7.01
C THR A 43 15.23 -7.44 8.36
#